data_AF-A0A947WMN9-F1
#
_entry.id   AF-A0A947WMN9-F1
#
_cell.length_a   1.000
_cell.length_b   1.000
_cell.length_c   1.000
_cell.angle_alpha   90.00
_cell.angle_beta   90.00
_cell.angle_gamma   90.00
#
_symmetry.space_group_name_H-M   'P 1'
#
loop_
_entity.id
_entity.type
_entity.pdbx_description
1 polymer ?
#
loop_
_entity_poly.entity_id
_entity_poly.type
_entity_poly.pdbx_seq_one_letter_code
_entity_poly.pdbx_strand_id
1 'polypeptide(L)'
;MNTKKLFLIKISLKISLIFFIIFSPAVFKAEKNPTPLFFISTPKIKILPDEVKGIHITTYLASNLRSFKKIMALADKTEINTVVIDIKETDGIIAYKADLRLSKEIKAIQPWINIGEIIKLCDAHRLYKIARICVFKDQLLALKKPELAVHDEKGNIWYDSKKCCWVNPYQKEVWEYNFALAKDIISRGFDEVQFDYVRFPSDGKISQCRYSRVHDHKTAITAISEFVKFCKQGLNNKGYLSIDVFGLTINRDLGIGQDFVEIAKNADFISPMVYPSHYYRGEYKLADPDACPYEVIDLSTQIAKEKLKGIDCKLRNWLQDFSLKHKYGPKEVRLQIKALSKHGYNSWLLWNPSCRYTEKALMSNEEVLLPRERNKENLYPLPTEDLSKQISLRTIRILGFSAILDDKKI
;
A
#
# COMPACT_ATOMS: atom_id res chain seq x y z
N MET A 1 73.56 30.63 -68.18
CA MET A 1 72.65 29.58 -68.73
C MET A 1 72.42 28.52 -67.67
N ASN A 2 71.24 27.97 -67.40
CA ASN A 2 69.86 28.35 -67.71
C ASN A 2 68.96 27.37 -66.92
N THR A 3 68.54 27.72 -65.70
CA THR A 3 67.50 26.96 -64.95
C THR A 3 66.52 27.89 -64.24
N LYS A 4 66.29 29.09 -64.79
CA LYS A 4 65.01 29.81 -64.68
C LYS A 4 64.05 29.26 -65.74
N LYS A 5 63.50 28.05 -65.56
CA LYS A 5 62.33 27.60 -66.35
C LYS A 5 61.53 26.39 -65.81
N LEU A 6 61.76 25.94 -64.57
CA LEU A 6 61.00 24.81 -64.03
C LEU A 6 60.34 25.02 -62.65
N PHE A 7 60.29 26.26 -62.14
CA PHE A 7 59.65 26.53 -60.84
C PHE A 7 58.51 27.56 -60.87
N LEU A 8 58.21 28.16 -62.04
CA LEU A 8 57.14 29.17 -62.18
C LEU A 8 55.88 28.66 -62.93
N ILE A 9 55.79 27.36 -63.24
CA ILE A 9 54.59 26.76 -63.88
C ILE A 9 53.76 25.91 -62.91
N LYS A 10 54.17 25.75 -61.63
CA LYS A 10 53.39 24.99 -60.63
C LYS A 10 52.66 25.83 -59.57
N ILE A 11 52.75 27.16 -59.60
CA ILE A 11 52.05 28.05 -58.64
C ILE A 11 50.97 28.92 -59.30
N SER A 12 50.78 28.85 -60.62
CA SER A 12 49.70 29.57 -61.33
C SER A 12 48.41 28.74 -61.54
N LEU A 13 48.41 27.42 -61.27
CA LEU A 13 47.23 26.56 -61.47
C LEU A 13 46.44 26.22 -60.20
N LYS A 14 46.85 26.71 -59.01
CA LYS A 14 46.10 26.50 -57.75
C LYS A 14 45.35 27.73 -57.22
N ILE A 15 45.49 28.89 -57.86
CA ILE A 15 44.78 30.12 -57.45
C ILE A 15 43.59 30.43 -58.37
N SER A 16 43.47 29.77 -59.54
CA SER A 16 42.29 29.93 -60.41
C SER A 16 41.16 28.91 -60.14
N LEU A 17 41.31 27.99 -59.19
CA LEU A 17 40.24 27.07 -58.77
C LEU A 17 39.55 27.48 -57.45
N ILE A 18 39.92 28.63 -56.88
CA ILE A 18 39.33 29.17 -55.63
C ILE A 18 38.39 30.36 -55.91
N PHE A 19 38.24 30.79 -57.17
CA PHE A 19 37.37 31.92 -57.53
C PHE A 19 36.21 31.58 -58.49
N PHE A 20 35.90 30.30 -58.73
CA PHE A 20 34.82 29.91 -59.66
C PHE A 20 33.89 28.79 -59.19
N ILE A 21 33.72 28.62 -57.87
CA ILE A 21 32.59 27.87 -57.30
C ILE A 21 31.97 28.69 -56.16
N ILE A 22 31.61 29.93 -56.50
CA ILE A 22 30.50 30.66 -55.88
C ILE A 22 29.49 30.84 -57.02
N PHE A 23 28.22 30.50 -56.75
CA PHE A 23 27.09 30.37 -57.69
C PHE A 23 26.90 29.01 -58.36
N SER A 24 26.62 27.99 -57.55
CA SER A 24 25.59 27.01 -57.90
C SER A 24 24.35 27.29 -57.02
N PRO A 25 23.20 27.70 -57.57
CA PRO A 25 22.01 28.09 -56.79
C PRO A 25 21.21 26.88 -56.26
N ALA A 26 21.87 25.77 -55.93
CA ALA A 26 21.24 24.52 -55.50
C ALA A 26 21.46 24.17 -54.01
N VAL A 27 22.06 25.06 -53.20
CA VAL A 27 22.35 24.77 -51.78
C VAL A 27 21.56 25.62 -50.78
N PHE A 28 20.81 26.64 -51.24
CA PHE A 28 19.93 27.44 -50.37
C PHE A 28 18.46 26.98 -50.43
N LYS A 29 18.22 25.72 -50.04
CA LYS A 29 16.90 25.28 -49.58
C LYS A 29 17.01 24.04 -48.68
N ALA A 30 17.87 24.11 -47.66
CA ALA A 30 17.78 23.20 -46.53
C ALA A 30 16.79 23.79 -45.51
N GLU A 31 15.69 23.08 -45.37
CA GLU A 31 14.51 23.43 -44.58
C GLU A 31 14.85 23.70 -43.11
N LYS A 32 14.12 24.65 -42.53
CA LYS A 32 13.90 24.78 -41.09
C LYS A 32 13.19 23.52 -40.59
N ASN A 33 13.94 22.46 -40.31
CA ASN A 33 13.45 21.37 -39.48
C ASN A 33 14.02 21.55 -38.07
N PRO A 34 13.20 21.86 -37.05
CA PRO A 34 13.67 21.79 -35.68
C PRO A 34 14.12 20.36 -35.44
N THR A 35 15.39 20.19 -35.06
CA THR A 35 15.92 18.91 -34.60
C THR A 35 15.01 18.43 -33.48
N PRO A 36 14.38 17.24 -33.57
CA PRO A 36 13.60 16.75 -32.47
C PRO A 36 14.54 16.60 -31.29
N LEU A 37 14.30 17.38 -30.24
CA LEU A 37 14.88 17.12 -28.93
C LEU A 37 14.42 15.71 -28.57
N PHE A 38 15.29 14.72 -28.74
CA PHE A 38 15.06 13.41 -28.18
C PHE A 38 15.06 13.61 -26.66
N PHE A 39 13.86 13.73 -26.09
CA PHE A 39 13.68 13.44 -24.67
C PHE A 39 14.14 12.00 -24.49
N ILE A 40 15.36 11.83 -23.99
CA ILE A 40 15.77 10.59 -23.35
C ILE A 40 14.83 10.49 -22.15
N SER A 41 13.70 9.81 -22.34
CA SER A 41 12.84 9.38 -21.26
C SER A 41 13.72 8.50 -20.38
N THR A 42 14.27 9.07 -19.31
CA THR A 42 14.95 8.28 -18.29
C THR A 42 13.99 7.17 -17.87
N PRO A 43 14.41 5.89 -17.88
CA PRO A 43 13.52 4.81 -17.49
C PRO A 43 13.02 5.11 -16.08
N LYS A 44 11.69 5.17 -15.92
CA LYS A 44 11.07 5.36 -14.60
C LYS A 44 11.59 4.26 -13.70
N ILE A 45 12.44 4.60 -12.72
CA ILE A 45 12.88 3.65 -11.70
C ILE A 45 11.61 3.14 -10.99
N LYS A 46 11.25 1.89 -11.27
CA LYS A 46 10.09 1.22 -10.67
C LYS A 46 10.47 0.86 -9.23
N ILE A 47 9.62 1.21 -8.27
CA ILE A 47 9.79 0.81 -6.88
C ILE A 47 9.68 -0.71 -6.81
N LEU A 48 10.70 -1.36 -6.27
CA LEU A 48 10.65 -2.79 -6.05
C LEU A 48 9.70 -3.09 -4.88
N PRO A 49 8.95 -4.19 -4.93
CA PRO A 49 8.01 -4.57 -3.87
C PRO A 49 8.66 -4.66 -2.48
N ASP A 50 9.93 -5.03 -2.38
CA ASP A 50 10.70 -5.12 -1.13
C ASP A 50 11.32 -3.79 -0.67
N GLU A 51 11.08 -2.69 -1.40
CA GLU A 51 11.51 -1.33 -1.04
C GLU A 51 10.34 -0.44 -0.59
N VAL A 52 9.15 -1.01 -0.38
CA VAL A 52 7.92 -0.27 -0.04
C VAL A 52 8.06 0.48 1.28
N LYS A 53 7.87 1.80 1.24
CA LYS A 53 7.72 2.72 2.38
C LYS A 53 6.38 3.42 2.23
N GLY A 54 5.35 2.79 2.80
CA GLY A 54 3.96 3.09 2.49
C GLY A 54 3.21 3.82 3.59
N ILE A 55 2.15 4.52 3.18
CA ILE A 55 1.17 5.14 4.05
C ILE A 55 -0.24 4.71 3.66
N HIS A 56 -1.09 4.49 4.67
CA HIS A 56 -2.50 4.18 4.48
C HIS A 56 -3.32 5.39 4.02
N ILE A 57 -4.31 5.14 3.17
CA ILE A 57 -5.24 6.11 2.65
C ILE A 57 -6.64 5.51 2.66
N THR A 58 -7.53 6.12 3.44
CA THR A 58 -8.95 5.78 3.41
C THR A 58 -9.56 6.05 2.03
N THR A 59 -10.60 5.29 1.71
CA THR A 59 -11.44 5.55 0.54
C THR A 59 -11.91 7.00 0.47
N TYR A 60 -12.32 7.57 1.61
CA TYR A 60 -12.81 8.95 1.68
C TYR A 60 -11.73 9.96 1.28
N LEU A 61 -10.49 9.82 1.78
CA LEU A 61 -9.40 10.70 1.40
C LEU A 61 -9.07 10.55 -0.08
N ALA A 62 -9.01 9.31 -0.58
CA ALA A 62 -8.74 9.05 -2.00
C ALA A 62 -9.84 9.61 -2.94
N SER A 63 -11.10 9.64 -2.50
CA SER A 63 -12.21 10.25 -3.26
C SER A 63 -12.12 11.78 -3.33
N ASN A 64 -11.37 12.41 -2.42
CA ASN A 64 -11.16 13.85 -2.42
C ASN A 64 -9.84 14.21 -3.11
N LEU A 65 -9.90 14.57 -4.39
CA LEU A 65 -8.72 14.84 -5.21
C LEU A 65 -7.76 15.89 -4.59
N ARG A 66 -8.27 16.90 -3.90
CA ARG A 66 -7.44 17.90 -3.19
C ARG A 66 -6.64 17.25 -2.06
N SER A 67 -7.29 16.42 -1.25
CA SER A 67 -6.64 15.72 -0.13
C SER A 67 -5.68 14.67 -0.64
N PHE A 68 -6.04 13.93 -1.69
CA PHE A 68 -5.15 12.96 -2.33
C PHE A 68 -3.88 13.63 -2.88
N LYS A 69 -3.99 14.80 -3.54
CA LYS A 69 -2.83 15.58 -3.99
C LYS A 69 -1.91 16.04 -2.84
N LYS A 70 -2.45 16.30 -1.65
CA LYS A 70 -1.61 16.60 -0.47
C LYS A 70 -0.77 15.39 -0.05
N ILE A 71 -1.31 14.18 -0.18
CA ILE A 71 -0.54 12.95 0.06
C ILE A 71 0.56 12.78 -0.99
N MET A 72 0.28 13.07 -2.27
CA MET A 72 1.32 13.07 -3.31
C MET A 72 2.43 14.06 -2.99
N ALA A 73 2.08 15.28 -2.57
CA ALA A 73 3.06 16.29 -2.16
C ALA A 73 3.88 15.88 -0.92
N LEU A 74 3.28 15.16 0.03
CA LEU A 74 4.02 14.56 1.14
C LEU A 74 5.03 13.53 0.64
N ALA A 75 4.61 12.63 -0.25
CA ALA A 75 5.50 11.63 -0.84
C ALA A 75 6.63 12.26 -1.67
N ASP A 76 6.37 13.42 -2.29
CA ASP A 76 7.38 14.16 -3.04
C ASP A 76 8.51 14.74 -2.17
N LYS A 77 8.21 15.04 -0.90
CA LYS A 77 9.14 15.66 0.05
C LYS A 77 9.84 14.67 0.97
N THR A 78 9.34 13.44 1.05
CA THR A 78 9.75 12.45 2.04
C THR A 78 10.25 11.17 1.38
N GLU A 79 10.64 10.19 2.20
CA GLU A 79 11.02 8.85 1.74
C GLU A 79 9.83 7.95 1.38
N ILE A 80 8.59 8.44 1.53
CA ILE A 80 7.40 7.70 1.11
C ILE A 80 7.42 7.46 -0.39
N ASN A 81 7.20 6.21 -0.77
CA ASN A 81 7.20 5.77 -2.16
C ASN A 81 5.99 4.90 -2.51
N THR A 82 5.08 4.69 -1.56
CA THR A 82 3.96 3.75 -1.69
C THR A 82 2.70 4.31 -1.05
N VAL A 83 1.55 4.00 -1.63
CA VAL A 83 0.24 4.26 -1.03
C VAL A 83 -0.56 2.98 -0.92
N VAL A 84 -1.14 2.75 0.25
CA VAL A 84 -2.11 1.67 0.51
C VAL A 84 -3.49 2.29 0.52
N ILE A 85 -4.31 2.02 -0.49
CA ILE A 85 -5.62 2.66 -0.67
C ILE A 85 -6.71 1.64 -0.36
N ASP A 86 -7.64 2.00 0.52
CA ASP A 86 -8.82 1.19 0.77
C ASP A 86 -9.74 1.16 -0.44
N ILE A 87 -9.93 -0.04 -0.99
CA ILE A 87 -10.80 -0.31 -2.13
C ILE A 87 -12.12 -0.94 -1.66
N LYS A 88 -12.04 -1.75 -0.60
CA LYS A 88 -13.20 -2.29 0.13
C LYS A 88 -12.89 -2.36 1.61
N GLU A 89 -13.73 -1.72 2.43
CA GLU A 89 -13.62 -1.71 3.89
C GLU A 89 -14.59 -2.70 4.54
N THR A 90 -14.63 -2.71 5.88
CA THR A 90 -15.47 -3.65 6.65
C THR A 90 -16.97 -3.49 6.42
N ASP A 91 -17.40 -2.35 5.87
CA ASP A 91 -18.78 -2.12 5.45
C ASP A 91 -19.17 -2.93 4.19
N GLY A 92 -18.19 -3.46 3.45
CA GLY A 92 -18.38 -4.23 2.22
C GLY A 92 -18.61 -3.37 0.97
N ILE A 93 -18.47 -2.04 1.07
CA ILE A 93 -18.63 -1.13 -0.07
C ILE A 93 -17.39 -1.15 -0.95
N ILE A 94 -17.60 -1.29 -2.26
CA ILE A 94 -16.54 -1.20 -3.27
C ILE A 94 -16.49 0.24 -3.79
N ALA A 95 -15.36 0.89 -3.54
CA ALA A 95 -15.14 2.32 -3.73
C ALA A 95 -15.05 2.80 -5.19
N TYR A 96 -15.07 1.89 -6.16
CA TYR A 96 -14.88 2.19 -7.57
C TYR A 96 -15.86 1.41 -8.44
N LYS A 97 -15.92 1.76 -9.73
CA LYS A 97 -16.79 1.10 -10.71
C LYS A 97 -16.26 -0.28 -11.11
N ALA A 98 -16.35 -1.24 -10.18
CA ALA A 98 -16.06 -2.65 -10.43
C ALA A 98 -17.11 -3.28 -11.35
N ASP A 99 -16.70 -4.26 -12.15
CA ASP A 99 -17.57 -4.99 -13.06
C ASP A 99 -17.68 -6.48 -12.68
N LEU A 100 -18.16 -6.74 -11.46
CA LEU A 100 -18.31 -8.09 -10.93
C LEU A 100 -19.78 -8.41 -10.68
N ARG A 101 -20.20 -9.64 -11.02
CA ARG A 101 -21.60 -10.09 -10.90
C ARG A 101 -22.13 -9.90 -9.47
N LEU A 102 -21.42 -10.46 -8.48
CA LEU A 102 -21.88 -10.43 -7.09
C LEU A 102 -21.90 -9.01 -6.52
N SER A 103 -20.93 -8.14 -6.87
CA SER A 103 -20.93 -6.76 -6.39
C SER A 103 -22.12 -5.95 -6.91
N LYS A 104 -22.57 -6.22 -8.14
CA LYS A 104 -23.80 -5.62 -8.69
C LYS A 104 -25.05 -6.15 -8.00
N GLU A 105 -25.11 -7.47 -7.81
CA GLU A 105 -26.24 -8.15 -7.18
C GLU A 105 -26.51 -7.64 -5.76
N ILE A 106 -25.46 -7.55 -4.93
CA ILE A 106 -25.59 -7.07 -3.54
C ILE A 106 -25.61 -5.54 -3.44
N LYS A 107 -25.49 -4.82 -4.57
CA LYS A 107 -25.39 -3.36 -4.66
C LYS A 107 -24.23 -2.77 -3.84
N ALA A 108 -23.06 -3.41 -3.89
CA ALA A 108 -21.85 -2.98 -3.18
C ALA A 108 -21.12 -1.79 -3.81
N ILE A 109 -21.38 -1.49 -5.08
CA ILE A 109 -20.61 -0.51 -5.84
C ILE A 109 -21.05 0.91 -5.47
N GLN A 110 -20.17 1.66 -4.79
CA GLN A 110 -20.29 3.10 -4.61
C GLN A 110 -19.02 3.74 -5.19
N PRO A 111 -19.04 4.21 -6.44
CA PRO A 111 -17.84 4.58 -7.18
C PRO A 111 -17.35 5.99 -6.79
N TRP A 112 -16.97 6.16 -5.52
CA TRP A 112 -16.45 7.41 -4.98
C TRP A 112 -15.04 7.75 -5.52
N ILE A 113 -14.29 6.75 -5.99
CA ILE A 113 -12.95 6.89 -6.52
C ILE A 113 -12.94 6.64 -8.03
N ASN A 114 -12.29 7.53 -8.78
CA ASN A 114 -11.89 7.28 -10.16
C ASN A 114 -10.51 6.61 -10.21
N ILE A 115 -10.47 5.29 -10.42
CA ILE A 115 -9.22 4.52 -10.46
C ILE A 115 -8.26 5.06 -11.53
N GLY A 116 -8.75 5.45 -12.71
CA GLY A 116 -7.87 5.99 -13.75
C GLY A 116 -7.13 7.27 -13.32
N GLU A 117 -7.80 8.15 -12.58
CA GLU A 117 -7.17 9.35 -12.02
C GLU A 117 -6.18 9.01 -10.90
N ILE A 118 -6.52 8.07 -10.02
CA ILE A 118 -5.62 7.60 -8.95
C ILE A 118 -4.33 7.03 -9.54
N ILE A 119 -4.44 6.13 -10.52
CA ILE A 119 -3.28 5.52 -11.19
C ILE A 119 -2.43 6.60 -11.86
N LYS A 120 -3.05 7.50 -12.64
CA LYS A 120 -2.33 8.58 -13.32
C LYS A 120 -1.56 9.47 -12.34
N LEU A 121 -2.16 9.82 -11.20
CA LEU A 121 -1.50 10.62 -10.17
C LEU A 121 -0.36 9.84 -9.51
N CYS A 122 -0.61 8.62 -9.05
CA CYS A 122 0.43 7.78 -8.45
C CYS A 122 1.61 7.58 -9.40
N ASP A 123 1.36 7.36 -10.69
CA ASP A 123 2.40 7.16 -11.70
C ASP A 123 3.19 8.45 -12.01
N ALA A 124 2.55 9.62 -11.95
CA ALA A 124 3.21 10.92 -12.07
C ALA A 124 4.16 11.17 -10.89
N HIS A 125 3.81 10.67 -9.70
CA HIS A 125 4.60 10.78 -8.48
C HIS A 125 5.49 9.55 -8.21
N ARG A 126 5.49 8.56 -9.12
CA ARG A 126 6.25 7.30 -9.05
C ARG A 126 5.99 6.50 -7.77
N LEU A 127 4.73 6.37 -7.41
CA LEU A 127 4.31 5.62 -6.23
C LEU A 127 3.95 4.18 -6.60
N TYR A 128 4.40 3.23 -5.77
CA TYR A 128 3.87 1.88 -5.73
C TYR A 128 2.44 1.91 -5.17
N LYS A 129 1.54 1.09 -5.72
CA LYS A 129 0.11 1.15 -5.43
C LYS A 129 -0.37 -0.17 -4.85
N ILE A 130 -0.81 -0.14 -3.60
CA ILE A 130 -1.38 -1.29 -2.90
C ILE A 130 -2.89 -1.07 -2.73
N ALA A 131 -3.70 -2.02 -3.19
CA ALA A 131 -5.14 -2.03 -2.99
C ALA A 131 -5.48 -2.82 -1.73
N ARG A 132 -5.99 -2.16 -0.68
CA ARG A 132 -6.43 -2.83 0.54
C ARG A 132 -7.88 -3.27 0.45
N ILE A 133 -8.14 -4.53 0.80
CA ILE A 133 -9.46 -5.17 0.74
C ILE A 133 -9.71 -5.94 2.04
N CYS A 134 -10.72 -5.51 2.81
CA CYS A 134 -11.22 -6.27 3.97
C CYS A 134 -12.01 -7.50 3.49
N VAL A 135 -11.66 -8.70 3.98
CA VAL A 135 -12.18 -9.97 3.43
C VAL A 135 -13.37 -10.51 4.23
N PHE A 136 -13.14 -11.01 5.46
CA PHE A 136 -14.16 -11.78 6.20
C PHE A 136 -15.02 -10.93 7.15
N LYS A 137 -14.54 -9.74 7.53
CA LYS A 137 -15.39 -8.72 8.14
C LYS A 137 -16.06 -7.91 7.03
N ASP A 138 -17.15 -8.44 6.49
CA ASP A 138 -17.88 -7.85 5.37
C ASP A 138 -19.37 -7.76 5.72
N GLN A 139 -19.77 -6.57 6.17
CA GLN A 139 -21.11 -6.33 6.66
C GLN A 139 -22.16 -6.41 5.54
N LEU A 140 -21.88 -5.79 4.38
CA LEU A 140 -22.84 -5.80 3.29
C LEU A 140 -23.06 -7.21 2.73
N LEU A 141 -21.99 -7.99 2.53
CA LEU A 141 -22.12 -9.35 2.02
C LEU A 141 -22.91 -10.22 3.00
N ALA A 142 -22.59 -10.19 4.29
CA ALA A 142 -23.31 -10.96 5.29
C ALA A 142 -24.81 -10.59 5.35
N LEU A 143 -25.16 -9.31 5.21
CA LEU A 143 -26.57 -8.88 5.22
C LEU A 143 -27.34 -9.21 3.94
N LYS A 144 -26.66 -9.19 2.78
CA LYS A 144 -27.29 -9.46 1.46
C LYS A 144 -27.28 -10.92 1.07
N LYS A 145 -26.39 -11.71 1.67
CA LYS A 145 -26.24 -13.16 1.50
C LYS A 145 -26.12 -13.82 2.88
N PRO A 146 -27.20 -13.86 3.70
CA PRO A 146 -27.16 -14.41 5.05
C PRO A 146 -26.62 -15.84 5.11
N GLU A 147 -26.83 -16.65 4.08
CA GLU A 147 -26.27 -18.01 3.95
C GLU A 147 -24.73 -18.05 3.93
N LEU A 148 -24.07 -16.93 3.63
CA LEU A 148 -22.62 -16.77 3.68
C LEU A 148 -22.14 -16.18 5.01
N ALA A 149 -23.04 -15.78 5.92
CA ALA A 149 -22.69 -15.15 7.18
C ALA A 149 -22.15 -16.15 8.22
N VAL A 150 -21.44 -15.62 9.23
CA VAL A 150 -21.29 -16.30 10.52
C VAL A 150 -22.63 -16.22 11.24
N HIS A 151 -23.08 -17.35 11.78
CA HIS A 151 -24.37 -17.44 12.46
C HIS A 151 -24.20 -17.58 13.98
N ASP A 152 -25.27 -17.33 14.73
CA ASP A 152 -25.37 -17.67 16.14
C ASP A 152 -25.94 -19.09 16.35
N GLU A 153 -26.11 -19.50 17.61
CA GLU A 153 -26.66 -20.82 17.97
C GLU A 153 -28.11 -21.03 17.52
N LYS A 154 -28.84 -19.95 17.19
CA LYS A 154 -30.23 -19.96 16.73
C LYS A 154 -30.33 -19.89 15.21
N GLY A 155 -29.20 -19.83 14.49
CA GLY A 155 -29.16 -19.68 13.04
C GLY A 155 -29.42 -18.26 12.55
N ASN A 156 -29.37 -17.24 13.41
CA ASN A 156 -29.41 -15.84 12.98
C ASN A 156 -28.01 -15.36 12.61
N ILE A 157 -27.89 -14.25 11.88
CA ILE A 157 -26.60 -13.58 11.68
C ILE A 157 -26.00 -13.20 13.03
N TRP A 158 -24.75 -13.60 13.27
CA TRP A 158 -24.01 -13.21 14.47
C TRP A 158 -23.46 -11.79 14.33
N TYR A 159 -23.50 -11.05 15.43
CA TYR A 159 -22.99 -9.68 15.51
C TYR A 159 -21.87 -9.59 16.54
N ASP A 160 -20.83 -8.88 16.14
CA ASP A 160 -19.69 -8.55 16.96
C ASP A 160 -20.05 -7.46 18.01
N SER A 161 -19.16 -7.16 18.95
CA SER A 161 -19.40 -6.17 20.01
C SER A 161 -19.63 -4.74 19.47
N LYS A 162 -19.21 -4.47 18.24
CA LYS A 162 -19.43 -3.22 17.50
C LYS A 162 -20.67 -3.27 16.61
N LYS A 163 -21.48 -4.32 16.69
CA LYS A 163 -22.66 -4.58 15.87
C LYS A 163 -22.34 -4.74 14.38
N CYS A 164 -21.12 -5.13 14.05
CA CYS A 164 -20.75 -5.54 12.70
C CYS A 164 -20.99 -7.05 12.53
N CYS A 165 -21.36 -7.46 11.33
CA CYS A 165 -21.47 -8.87 10.97
C CYS A 165 -20.28 -9.31 10.12
N TRP A 166 -20.12 -10.62 10.04
CA TRP A 166 -18.99 -11.30 9.43
C TRP A 166 -19.50 -12.35 8.46
N VAL A 167 -18.74 -12.60 7.41
CA VAL A 167 -18.96 -13.74 6.53
C VAL A 167 -18.12 -14.92 6.99
N ASN A 168 -18.64 -16.13 6.77
CA ASN A 168 -18.05 -17.37 7.22
C ASN A 168 -16.80 -17.72 6.38
N PRO A 169 -15.59 -17.79 6.99
CA PRO A 169 -14.36 -18.07 6.26
C PRO A 169 -14.29 -19.44 5.59
N TYR A 170 -15.20 -20.37 5.86
CA TYR A 170 -15.24 -21.66 5.19
C TYR A 170 -15.99 -21.64 3.84
N GLN A 171 -16.66 -20.55 3.49
CA GLN A 171 -17.44 -20.45 2.25
C GLN A 171 -16.54 -20.04 1.08
N LYS A 172 -16.44 -20.90 0.05
CA LYS A 172 -15.59 -20.64 -1.13
C LYS A 172 -16.12 -19.49 -1.97
N GLU A 173 -17.43 -19.25 -1.96
CA GLU A 173 -18.08 -18.12 -2.64
C GLU A 173 -17.55 -16.77 -2.10
N VAL A 174 -17.26 -16.69 -0.80
CA VAL A 174 -16.62 -15.51 -0.19
C VAL A 174 -15.19 -15.33 -0.70
N TRP A 175 -14.46 -16.44 -0.89
CA TRP A 175 -13.08 -16.42 -1.38
C TRP A 175 -13.04 -15.96 -2.84
N GLU A 176 -13.90 -16.55 -3.67
CA GLU A 176 -14.03 -16.23 -5.08
C GLU A 176 -14.42 -14.77 -5.32
N TYR A 177 -15.33 -14.23 -4.50
CA TYR A 177 -15.73 -12.83 -4.58
C TYR A 177 -14.56 -11.87 -4.33
N ASN A 178 -13.84 -12.05 -3.21
CA ASN A 178 -12.72 -11.17 -2.87
C ASN A 178 -11.53 -11.36 -3.82
N PHE A 179 -11.30 -12.59 -4.30
CA PHE A 179 -10.29 -12.85 -5.33
C PHE A 179 -10.65 -12.23 -6.68
N ALA A 180 -11.92 -12.24 -7.08
CA ALA A 180 -12.36 -11.56 -8.30
C ALA A 180 -12.12 -10.05 -8.22
N LEU A 181 -12.36 -9.45 -7.05
CA LEU A 181 -12.05 -8.04 -6.79
C LEU A 181 -10.54 -7.76 -6.86
N ALA A 182 -9.72 -8.62 -6.26
CA ALA A 182 -8.26 -8.53 -6.34
C ALA A 182 -7.75 -8.58 -7.79
N LYS A 183 -8.24 -9.52 -8.61
CA LYS A 183 -7.86 -9.59 -10.03
C LYS A 183 -8.26 -8.34 -10.80
N ASP A 184 -9.48 -7.86 -10.58
CA ASP A 184 -9.98 -6.67 -11.28
C ASP A 184 -9.14 -5.43 -10.94
N ILE A 185 -8.81 -5.21 -9.65
CA ILE A 185 -8.03 -4.02 -9.26
C ILE A 185 -6.57 -4.08 -9.74
N ILE A 186 -5.93 -5.26 -9.71
CA ILE A 186 -4.59 -5.46 -10.29
C ILE A 186 -4.61 -5.17 -11.80
N SER A 187 -5.62 -5.66 -12.52
CA SER A 187 -5.75 -5.41 -13.97
C SER A 187 -5.92 -3.94 -14.34
N ARG A 188 -6.28 -3.09 -13.37
CA ARG A 188 -6.46 -1.64 -13.53
C ARG A 188 -5.21 -0.83 -13.20
N GLY A 189 -4.10 -1.48 -12.85
CA GLY A 189 -2.80 -0.82 -12.66
C GLY A 189 -2.30 -0.73 -11.21
N PHE A 190 -2.98 -1.38 -10.26
CA PHE A 190 -2.39 -1.60 -8.93
C PHE A 190 -1.29 -2.66 -9.02
N ASP A 191 -0.20 -2.46 -8.27
CA ASP A 191 0.95 -3.36 -8.26
C ASP A 191 0.69 -4.58 -7.35
N GLU A 192 -0.10 -4.38 -6.30
CA GLU A 192 -0.29 -5.32 -5.20
C GLU A 192 -1.72 -5.22 -4.63
N VAL A 193 -2.23 -6.36 -4.15
CA VAL A 193 -3.41 -6.43 -3.31
C VAL A 193 -2.99 -6.82 -1.89
N GLN A 194 -3.52 -6.10 -0.91
CA GLN A 194 -3.32 -6.37 0.50
C GLN A 194 -4.65 -6.75 1.14
N PHE A 195 -4.78 -8.00 1.58
CA PHE A 195 -5.98 -8.45 2.27
C PHE A 195 -5.89 -8.17 3.76
N ASP A 196 -6.92 -7.52 4.28
CA ASP A 196 -7.12 -7.30 5.70
C ASP A 196 -8.33 -8.10 6.20
N TYR A 197 -8.44 -8.28 7.52
CA TYR A 197 -9.46 -9.08 8.17
C TYR A 197 -9.51 -10.52 7.61
N VAL A 198 -8.33 -11.07 7.29
CA VAL A 198 -8.14 -12.46 6.86
C VAL A 198 -8.09 -13.37 8.10
N ARG A 199 -9.23 -13.49 8.78
CA ARG A 199 -9.36 -14.17 10.06
C ARG A 199 -10.82 -14.46 10.42
N PHE A 200 -11.01 -15.31 11.42
CA PHE A 200 -12.29 -15.51 12.10
C PHE A 200 -12.64 -14.32 13.03
N PRO A 201 -13.92 -14.16 13.42
CA PRO A 201 -14.33 -13.16 14.39
C PRO A 201 -13.54 -13.26 15.69
N SER A 202 -13.18 -12.10 16.25
CA SER A 202 -12.46 -11.96 17.52
C SER A 202 -13.14 -11.01 18.49
N ASP A 203 -14.08 -10.20 17.99
CA ASP A 203 -14.60 -9.02 18.69
C ASP A 203 -16.02 -9.32 19.19
N GLY A 204 -16.20 -10.11 20.24
CA GLY A 204 -17.54 -10.39 20.81
C GLY A 204 -17.66 -11.77 21.43
N LYS A 205 -18.90 -12.27 21.58
CA LYS A 205 -19.17 -13.61 22.14
C LYS A 205 -18.90 -14.70 21.09
N ILE A 206 -17.64 -14.92 20.77
CA ILE A 206 -17.21 -15.85 19.70
C ILE A 206 -17.62 -17.30 19.97
N SER A 207 -17.85 -17.70 21.23
CA SER A 207 -18.38 -19.02 21.59
C SER A 207 -19.79 -19.29 21.02
N GLN A 208 -20.53 -18.23 20.66
CA GLN A 208 -21.85 -18.32 20.05
C GLN A 208 -21.78 -18.48 18.53
N CYS A 209 -20.61 -18.27 17.91
CA CYS A 209 -20.46 -18.41 16.47
C CYS A 209 -20.77 -19.85 16.02
N ARG A 210 -21.44 -19.96 14.89
CA ARG A 210 -21.73 -21.20 14.17
C ARG A 210 -21.31 -21.02 12.71
N TYR A 211 -20.72 -22.07 12.18
CA TYR A 211 -20.08 -22.10 10.87
C TYR A 211 -20.59 -23.28 10.06
N SER A 212 -20.37 -23.25 8.74
CA SER A 212 -20.79 -24.31 7.80
C SER A 212 -20.06 -25.64 7.98
N ARG A 213 -19.11 -25.73 8.91
CA ARG A 213 -18.42 -26.96 9.30
C ARG A 213 -17.90 -26.87 10.73
N VAL A 214 -17.34 -27.98 11.22
CA VAL A 214 -16.68 -28.04 12.54
C VAL A 214 -15.56 -27.00 12.60
N HIS A 215 -15.66 -26.11 13.59
CA HIS A 215 -14.70 -25.05 13.83
C HIS A 215 -13.82 -25.38 15.03
N ASP A 216 -12.53 -25.47 14.78
CA ASP A 216 -11.48 -25.62 15.78
C ASP A 216 -10.22 -24.92 15.29
N HIS A 217 -9.17 -24.93 16.12
CA HIS A 217 -7.87 -24.34 15.80
C HIS A 217 -7.30 -24.80 14.45
N LYS A 218 -7.31 -26.11 14.20
CA LYS A 218 -6.73 -26.70 13.00
C LYS A 218 -7.54 -26.31 11.78
N THR A 219 -8.86 -26.45 11.83
CA THR A 219 -9.72 -26.12 10.68
C THR A 219 -9.72 -24.62 10.39
N ALA A 220 -9.60 -23.77 11.42
CA ALA A 220 -9.48 -22.32 11.25
C ALA A 220 -8.18 -21.93 10.52
N ILE A 221 -7.03 -22.46 10.96
CA ILE A 221 -5.74 -22.23 10.29
C ILE A 221 -5.79 -22.72 8.85
N THR A 222 -6.28 -23.94 8.62
CA THR A 222 -6.38 -24.50 7.26
C THR A 222 -7.27 -23.63 6.36
N ALA A 223 -8.42 -23.16 6.83
CA ALA A 223 -9.29 -22.31 6.01
C ALA A 223 -8.61 -21.00 5.60
N ILE A 224 -7.93 -20.34 6.53
CA ILE A 224 -7.23 -19.09 6.25
C ILE A 224 -6.03 -19.30 5.33
N SER A 225 -5.17 -20.29 5.60
CA SER A 225 -3.99 -20.54 4.76
C SER A 225 -4.37 -21.02 3.36
N GLU A 226 -5.42 -21.84 3.22
CA GLU A 226 -5.96 -22.24 1.92
C GLU A 226 -6.58 -21.08 1.14
N PHE A 227 -7.24 -20.13 1.82
CA PHE A 227 -7.74 -18.91 1.16
C PHE A 227 -6.58 -18.10 0.58
N VAL A 228 -5.53 -17.86 1.37
CA VAL A 228 -4.34 -17.13 0.92
C VAL A 228 -3.67 -17.86 -0.24
N LYS A 229 -3.51 -19.18 -0.14
CA LYS A 229 -2.98 -20.04 -1.21
C LYS A 229 -3.81 -19.94 -2.50
N PHE A 230 -5.12 -20.03 -2.39
CA PHE A 230 -6.05 -19.91 -3.50
C PHE A 230 -5.86 -18.58 -4.24
N CYS A 231 -5.78 -17.46 -3.52
CA CYS A 231 -5.57 -16.15 -4.11
C CYS A 231 -4.18 -16.00 -4.74
N LYS A 232 -3.12 -16.46 -4.06
CA LYS A 232 -1.74 -16.39 -4.57
C LYS A 232 -1.58 -17.17 -5.88
N GLN A 233 -2.07 -18.40 -5.92
CA GLN A 233 -2.05 -19.23 -7.12
C GLN A 233 -2.88 -18.59 -8.24
N GLY A 234 -4.07 -18.07 -7.91
CA GLY A 234 -4.96 -17.45 -8.88
C GLY A 234 -4.39 -16.16 -9.50
N LEU A 235 -3.60 -15.37 -8.76
CA LEU A 235 -2.93 -14.18 -9.30
C LEU A 235 -1.86 -14.53 -10.34
N ASN A 236 -1.25 -15.72 -10.25
CA ASN A 236 -0.29 -16.25 -11.20
C ASN A 236 0.77 -15.21 -11.64
N ASN A 237 1.41 -14.57 -10.65
CA ASN A 237 2.45 -13.54 -10.82
C ASN A 237 2.03 -12.27 -11.59
N LYS A 238 0.74 -12.01 -11.78
CA LYS A 238 0.22 -10.75 -12.38
C LYS A 238 0.23 -9.56 -11.43
N GLY A 239 0.39 -9.82 -10.13
CA GLY A 239 0.48 -8.83 -9.05
C GLY A 239 0.94 -9.52 -7.76
N TYR A 240 1.29 -8.73 -6.75
CA TYR A 240 1.72 -9.23 -5.45
C TYR A 240 0.54 -9.39 -4.48
N LEU A 241 0.66 -10.36 -3.57
CA LEU A 241 -0.29 -10.60 -2.50
C LEU A 241 0.33 -10.35 -1.13
N SER A 242 -0.22 -9.39 -0.41
CA SER A 242 0.10 -9.10 0.99
C SER A 242 -1.04 -9.48 1.91
N ILE A 243 -0.74 -9.99 3.10
CA ILE A 243 -1.75 -10.35 4.11
C ILE A 243 -1.49 -9.59 5.41
N ASP A 244 -2.50 -8.88 5.89
CA ASP A 244 -2.49 -8.23 7.20
C ASP A 244 -2.84 -9.22 8.30
N VAL A 245 -1.98 -9.27 9.33
CA VAL A 245 -2.17 -10.13 10.50
C VAL A 245 -1.98 -9.31 11.78
N PHE A 246 -2.60 -9.73 12.88
CA PHE A 246 -2.30 -9.07 14.16
C PHE A 246 -0.83 -9.26 14.55
N GLY A 247 -0.17 -8.22 15.08
CA GLY A 247 1.23 -8.33 15.50
C GLY A 247 1.47 -9.44 16.55
N LEU A 248 0.49 -9.67 17.42
CA LEU A 248 0.51 -10.76 18.40
C LEU A 248 0.52 -12.16 17.77
N THR A 249 0.09 -12.32 16.51
CA THR A 249 0.15 -13.63 15.83
C THR A 249 1.58 -14.06 15.51
N ILE A 250 2.54 -13.12 15.52
CA ILE A 250 3.96 -13.44 15.38
C ILE A 250 4.40 -14.40 16.48
N ASN A 251 3.93 -14.25 17.73
CA ASN A 251 4.43 -15.04 18.86
C ASN A 251 3.43 -16.07 19.42
N ARG A 252 2.13 -15.95 19.13
CA ARG A 252 1.11 -16.89 19.63
C ARG A 252 -0.07 -17.04 18.68
N ASP A 253 -0.79 -18.15 18.82
CA ASP A 253 -2.11 -18.26 18.23
C ASP A 253 -3.15 -17.50 19.09
N LEU A 254 -4.08 -16.85 18.42
CA LEU A 254 -5.20 -16.11 19.03
C LEU A 254 -6.55 -16.81 18.84
N GLY A 255 -6.57 -18.01 18.26
CA GLY A 255 -7.80 -18.76 17.95
C GLY A 255 -8.58 -18.20 16.76
N ILE A 256 -7.96 -17.34 15.95
CA ILE A 256 -8.62 -16.61 14.85
C ILE A 256 -8.23 -17.14 13.46
N GLY A 257 -7.48 -18.24 13.39
CA GLY A 257 -6.97 -18.85 12.16
C GLY A 257 -5.76 -18.14 11.54
N GLN A 258 -5.26 -17.07 12.15
CA GLN A 258 -4.05 -16.36 11.69
C GLN A 258 -2.78 -17.01 12.23
N ASP A 259 -2.45 -18.20 11.73
CA ASP A 259 -1.11 -18.73 11.92
C ASP A 259 -0.11 -17.99 11.02
N PHE A 260 0.85 -17.31 11.65
CA PHE A 260 1.82 -16.45 10.96
C PHE A 260 2.65 -17.21 9.91
N VAL A 261 3.06 -18.45 10.21
CA VAL A 261 3.93 -19.24 9.33
C VAL A 261 3.13 -19.86 8.18
N GLU A 262 1.94 -20.40 8.46
CA GLU A 262 1.08 -20.99 7.43
C GLU A 262 0.55 -19.96 6.43
N ILE A 263 0.27 -18.73 6.88
CA ILE A 263 -0.04 -17.62 5.98
C ILE A 263 1.19 -17.25 5.15
N ALA A 264 2.36 -17.07 5.79
CA ALA A 264 3.58 -16.66 5.10
C ALA A 264 3.99 -17.62 3.98
N LYS A 265 3.81 -18.93 4.15
CA LYS A 265 4.08 -19.94 3.09
C LYS A 265 3.30 -19.69 1.79
N ASN A 266 2.24 -18.88 1.82
CA ASN A 266 1.31 -18.70 0.72
C ASN A 266 1.16 -17.24 0.28
N ALA A 267 1.94 -16.30 0.80
CA ALA A 267 1.87 -14.87 0.48
C ALA A 267 3.22 -14.31 0.01
N ASP A 268 3.22 -13.25 -0.79
CA ASP A 268 4.45 -12.53 -1.15
C ASP A 268 4.99 -11.72 0.04
N PHE A 269 4.07 -11.07 0.75
CA PHE A 269 4.37 -10.32 1.96
C PHE A 269 3.41 -10.67 3.09
N ILE A 270 3.95 -10.69 4.30
CA ILE A 270 3.16 -10.76 5.53
C ILE A 270 3.34 -9.45 6.29
N SER A 271 2.22 -8.83 6.64
CA SER A 271 2.18 -7.46 7.17
C SER A 271 1.59 -7.44 8.58
N PRO A 272 2.37 -7.82 9.61
CA PRO A 272 1.88 -7.78 10.97
C PRO A 272 1.66 -6.34 11.44
N MET A 273 0.53 -6.12 12.10
CA MET A 273 0.16 -4.88 12.76
C MET A 273 0.88 -4.73 14.09
N VAL A 274 2.12 -4.23 14.03
CA VAL A 274 2.97 -4.05 15.21
C VAL A 274 2.82 -2.62 15.74
N TYR A 275 1.63 -2.33 16.27
CA TYR A 275 1.34 -1.05 16.92
C TYR A 275 1.64 -1.15 18.41
N PRO A 276 2.67 -0.47 18.95
CA PRO A 276 3.04 -0.63 20.36
C PRO A 276 1.87 -0.35 21.33
N SER A 277 0.97 0.57 20.98
CA SER A 277 -0.27 0.84 21.72
C SER A 277 -1.20 -0.35 21.92
N HIS A 278 -1.13 -1.35 21.04
CA HIS A 278 -2.01 -2.52 21.01
C HIS A 278 -1.40 -3.76 21.68
N TYR A 279 -0.18 -3.66 22.22
CA TYR A 279 0.40 -4.69 23.06
C TYR A 279 -0.03 -4.51 24.52
N TYR A 280 -0.27 -5.62 25.21
CA TYR A 280 -0.61 -5.63 26.63
C TYR A 280 0.61 -5.29 27.49
N ARG A 281 0.37 -4.74 28.69
CA ARG A 281 1.45 -4.55 29.68
C ARG A 281 2.12 -5.90 29.96
N GLY A 282 3.45 -5.91 29.98
CA GLY A 282 4.25 -7.12 30.17
C GLY A 282 4.55 -7.90 28.89
N GLU A 283 3.94 -7.56 27.74
CA GLU A 283 4.35 -8.13 26.45
C GLU A 283 5.83 -7.84 26.20
N TYR A 284 6.56 -8.85 25.74
CA TYR A 284 8.02 -8.81 25.60
C TYR A 284 8.78 -8.39 26.88
N LYS A 285 8.18 -8.60 28.06
CA LYS A 285 8.70 -8.14 29.36
C LYS A 285 8.81 -6.62 29.49
N LEU A 286 8.10 -5.87 28.65
CA LEU A 286 8.04 -4.40 28.71
C LEU A 286 6.89 -3.98 29.61
N ALA A 287 7.19 -3.15 30.61
CA ALA A 287 6.17 -2.66 31.55
C ALA A 287 5.07 -1.85 30.85
N ASP A 288 5.46 -1.09 29.82
CA ASP A 288 4.56 -0.30 28.98
C ASP A 288 5.05 -0.31 27.52
N PRO A 289 4.55 -1.24 26.69
CA PRO A 289 4.95 -1.33 25.28
C PRO A 289 4.74 -0.04 24.49
N ASP A 290 3.70 0.73 24.76
CA ASP A 290 3.38 1.96 23.99
C ASP A 290 4.38 3.10 24.28
N ALA A 291 5.08 3.05 25.42
CA ALA A 291 6.20 3.93 25.73
C ALA A 291 7.54 3.46 25.15
N CYS A 292 7.60 2.22 24.64
CA CYS A 292 8.81 1.54 24.17
C CYS A 292 8.70 1.15 22.68
N PRO A 293 8.44 2.10 21.76
CA PRO A 293 8.20 1.80 20.35
C PRO A 293 9.39 1.13 19.66
N TYR A 294 10.63 1.44 20.05
CA TYR A 294 11.81 0.79 19.46
C TYR A 294 11.83 -0.70 19.82
N GLU A 295 11.70 -1.00 21.10
CA GLU A 295 11.83 -2.35 21.67
C GLU A 295 10.73 -3.27 21.17
N VAL A 296 9.47 -2.79 21.07
CA VAL A 296 8.37 -3.58 20.53
C VAL A 296 8.66 -4.01 19.09
N ILE A 297 9.12 -3.08 18.25
CA ILE A 297 9.45 -3.42 16.85
C ILE A 297 10.70 -4.31 16.78
N ASP A 298 11.74 -4.03 17.56
CA ASP A 298 12.99 -4.81 17.57
C ASP A 298 12.75 -6.27 17.92
N LEU A 299 12.02 -6.51 19.02
CA LEU A 299 11.74 -7.86 19.54
C LEU A 299 10.76 -8.62 18.65
N SER A 300 9.69 -7.99 18.17
CA SER A 300 8.74 -8.65 17.26
C SER A 300 9.39 -8.99 15.91
N THR A 301 10.24 -8.11 15.39
CA THR A 301 10.95 -8.32 14.12
C THR A 301 11.97 -9.45 14.23
N GLN A 302 12.70 -9.53 15.35
CA GLN A 302 13.62 -10.65 15.60
C GLN A 302 12.89 -12.00 15.56
N ILE A 303 11.74 -12.10 16.23
CA ILE A 303 10.94 -13.33 16.25
C ILE A 303 10.40 -13.65 14.85
N ALA A 304 9.86 -12.65 14.15
CA ALA A 304 9.33 -12.82 12.80
C ALA A 304 10.43 -13.29 11.82
N LYS A 305 11.63 -12.71 11.90
CA LYS A 305 12.78 -13.09 11.07
C LYS A 305 13.16 -14.56 11.24
N GLU A 306 13.21 -15.04 12.47
CA GLU A 306 13.48 -16.47 12.74
C GLU A 306 12.36 -17.37 12.20
N LYS A 307 11.09 -16.98 12.38
CA LYS A 307 9.94 -17.74 11.85
C LYS A 307 9.86 -17.78 10.33
N LEU A 308 10.36 -16.76 9.64
CA LEU A 308 10.36 -16.67 8.18
C LEU A 308 11.59 -17.33 7.53
N LYS A 309 12.51 -17.88 8.32
CA LYS A 309 13.71 -18.52 7.77
C LYS A 309 13.35 -19.69 6.84
N GLY A 310 13.78 -19.60 5.59
CA GLY A 310 13.50 -20.60 4.56
C GLY A 310 12.10 -20.50 3.92
N ILE A 311 11.32 -19.47 4.25
CA ILE A 311 10.03 -19.18 3.63
C ILE A 311 10.23 -18.03 2.62
N ASP A 312 9.77 -18.22 1.39
CA ASP A 312 9.78 -17.18 0.37
C ASP A 312 8.60 -16.20 0.57
N CYS A 313 8.66 -15.46 1.68
CA CYS A 313 7.72 -14.42 2.04
C CYS A 313 8.48 -13.30 2.75
N LYS A 314 8.23 -12.05 2.36
CA LYS A 314 8.93 -10.90 2.94
C LYS A 314 8.10 -10.26 4.05
N LEU A 315 8.78 -9.88 5.12
CA LEU A 315 8.17 -9.15 6.23
C LEU A 315 7.96 -7.68 5.84
N ARG A 316 6.76 -7.15 6.06
CA ARG A 316 6.46 -5.72 5.89
C ARG A 316 5.54 -5.22 7.00
N ASN A 317 6.09 -4.82 8.13
CA ASN A 317 5.28 -4.43 9.28
C ASN A 317 4.44 -3.16 9.00
N TRP A 318 3.22 -3.17 9.53
CA TRP A 318 2.49 -1.94 9.81
C TRP A 318 3.00 -1.31 11.11
N LEU A 319 3.34 -0.03 11.05
CA LEU A 319 3.89 0.79 12.13
C LEU A 319 2.88 1.87 12.53
N GLN A 320 2.99 2.33 13.79
CA GLN A 320 2.07 3.30 14.39
C GLN A 320 2.56 4.74 14.16
N ASP A 321 1.71 5.58 13.58
CA ASP A 321 1.89 7.05 13.49
C ASP A 321 0.72 7.81 14.14
N PHE A 322 0.09 7.22 15.14
CA PHE A 322 -0.99 7.82 15.92
C PHE A 322 -0.73 7.68 17.41
N SER A 323 -1.38 8.53 18.21
CA SER A 323 -1.30 8.49 19.67
C SER A 323 -2.52 7.75 20.23
N LEU A 324 -2.30 6.88 21.22
CA LEU A 324 -3.40 6.22 21.96
C LEU A 324 -3.22 6.39 23.47
N LYS A 325 -2.21 5.75 24.07
CA LYS A 325 -1.89 5.91 25.51
C LYS A 325 -0.74 6.90 25.69
N HIS A 326 0.24 6.86 24.78
CA HIS A 326 1.35 7.81 24.70
C HIS A 326 1.26 8.72 23.48
N LYS A 327 1.89 9.89 23.60
CA LYS A 327 2.01 10.85 22.49
C LYS A 327 3.08 10.36 21.52
N TYR A 328 2.69 10.21 20.26
CA TYR A 328 3.58 9.86 19.16
C TYR A 328 3.91 11.10 18.35
N GLY A 329 5.20 11.33 18.12
CA GLY A 329 5.73 12.35 17.25
C GLY A 329 6.92 11.83 16.43
N PRO A 330 7.77 12.74 15.91
CA PRO A 330 8.83 12.36 14.97
C PRO A 330 9.79 11.30 15.52
N LYS A 331 10.11 11.38 16.82
CA LYS A 331 11.02 10.46 17.47
C LYS A 331 10.42 9.06 17.54
N GLU A 332 9.18 8.92 17.99
CA GLU A 332 8.53 7.62 18.22
C GLU A 332 8.29 6.87 16.90
N VAL A 333 7.89 7.58 15.85
CA VAL A 333 7.77 7.01 14.49
C VAL A 333 9.14 6.56 13.97
N ARG A 334 10.18 7.39 14.14
CA ARG A 334 11.50 7.05 13.61
C ARG A 334 12.19 5.92 14.37
N LEU A 335 11.93 5.78 15.67
CA LEU A 335 12.40 4.65 16.46
C LEU A 335 11.88 3.32 15.91
N GLN A 336 10.62 3.25 15.51
CA GLN A 336 10.04 2.05 14.90
C GLN A 336 10.74 1.68 13.57
N ILE A 337 10.93 2.66 12.69
CA ILE A 337 11.62 2.44 11.41
C ILE A 337 13.07 2.01 11.63
N LYS A 338 13.77 2.65 12.58
CA LYS A 338 15.16 2.30 12.94
C LYS A 338 15.27 0.86 13.45
N ALA A 339 14.30 0.40 14.23
CA ALA A 339 14.27 -0.97 14.74
C ALA A 339 14.13 -2.00 13.60
N LEU A 340 13.28 -1.76 12.60
CA LEU A 340 13.20 -2.62 11.41
C LEU A 340 14.53 -2.65 10.63
N SER A 341 15.11 -1.47 10.36
CA SER A 341 16.36 -1.35 9.60
C SER A 341 17.52 -2.06 10.27
N LYS A 342 17.58 -2.10 11.61
CA LYS A 342 18.58 -2.88 12.37
C LYS A 342 18.58 -4.37 11.97
N HIS A 343 17.42 -4.92 11.61
CA HIS A 343 17.28 -6.32 11.21
C HIS A 343 17.47 -6.58 9.70
N GLY A 344 17.73 -5.52 8.93
CA GLY A 344 17.83 -5.56 7.46
C GLY A 344 16.50 -5.37 6.73
N TYR A 345 15.43 -5.02 7.44
CA TYR A 345 14.13 -4.74 6.83
C TYR A 345 13.95 -3.24 6.59
N ASN A 346 13.90 -2.84 5.32
CA ASN A 346 13.70 -1.44 4.92
C ASN A 346 12.32 -1.18 4.30
N SER A 347 11.47 -2.22 4.24
CA SER A 347 10.08 -2.12 3.81
C SER A 347 9.13 -2.06 5.02
N TRP A 348 8.22 -1.10 5.01
CA TRP A 348 7.25 -0.87 6.08
C TRP A 348 6.05 -0.08 5.57
N LEU A 349 4.97 -0.13 6.35
CA LEU A 349 3.74 0.63 6.14
C LEU A 349 3.43 1.44 7.40
N LEU A 350 2.92 2.66 7.25
CA LEU A 350 2.48 3.48 8.37
C LEU A 350 0.96 3.58 8.40
N TRP A 351 0.41 3.32 9.58
CA TRP A 351 -1.01 3.49 9.87
C TRP A 351 -1.23 4.74 10.71
N ASN A 352 -2.14 5.60 10.25
CA ASN A 352 -2.80 6.60 11.08
C ASN A 352 -4.28 6.67 10.62
N PRO A 353 -5.25 6.43 11.52
CA PRO A 353 -6.67 6.37 11.15
C PRO A 353 -7.24 7.70 10.65
N SER A 354 -6.55 8.81 10.90
CA SER A 354 -6.89 10.14 10.38
C SER A 354 -6.19 10.50 9.07
N CYS A 355 -5.36 9.58 8.54
CA CYS A 355 -4.47 9.78 7.39
C CYS A 355 -3.59 11.05 7.50
N ARG A 356 -3.22 11.44 8.71
CA ARG A 356 -2.26 12.52 8.98
C ARG A 356 -0.94 11.91 9.43
N TYR A 357 0.09 12.10 8.63
CA TYR A 357 1.39 11.48 8.86
C TYR A 357 2.41 12.50 9.36
N THR A 358 3.30 12.04 10.24
CA THR A 358 4.33 12.87 10.87
C THR A 358 5.48 13.12 9.89
N GLU A 359 5.34 14.14 9.03
CA GLU A 359 6.30 14.48 7.95
C GLU A 359 7.76 14.51 8.41
N LYS A 360 8.06 15.12 9.57
CA LYS A 360 9.42 15.20 10.13
C LYS A 360 10.06 13.83 10.41
N ALA A 361 9.26 12.78 10.63
CA ALA A 361 9.78 11.41 10.81
C ALA A 361 10.20 10.75 9.50
N LEU A 362 9.70 11.26 8.37
CA LEU A 362 9.77 10.68 7.04
C LEU A 362 10.78 11.41 6.13
N MET A 363 11.42 12.45 6.66
CA MET A 363 12.52 13.09 5.95
C MET A 363 13.68 12.10 5.85
N SER A 364 14.23 11.97 4.64
CA SER A 364 15.50 11.25 4.46
C SER A 364 16.56 11.99 5.28
N ASN A 365 17.33 11.28 6.10
CA ASN A 365 18.54 11.86 6.68
C ASN A 365 19.38 12.38 5.52
N GLU A 366 19.78 13.65 5.57
CA GLU A 366 20.65 14.30 4.59
C GLU A 366 21.88 13.42 4.34
N GLU A 367 21.92 12.72 3.20
CA GLU A 367 23.12 12.34 2.41
C GLU A 367 22.88 11.22 1.38
N VAL A 368 21.73 10.52 1.38
CA VAL A 368 21.47 9.53 0.32
C VAL A 368 20.09 9.76 -0.28
N LEU A 369 20.08 10.54 -1.37
CA LEU A 369 19.37 10.29 -2.63
C LEU A 369 19.58 11.55 -3.49
N LEU A 370 20.14 11.38 -4.70
CA LEU A 370 19.93 12.36 -5.76
C LEU A 370 18.44 12.68 -5.79
N PRO A 371 18.02 13.96 -5.83
CA PRO A 371 16.62 14.32 -5.93
C PRO A 371 16.01 13.46 -7.02
N ARG A 372 15.05 12.60 -6.66
CA ARG A 372 14.21 11.94 -7.65
C ARG A 372 13.68 13.10 -8.50
N GLU A 373 14.16 13.25 -9.74
CA GLU A 373 13.67 14.27 -10.68
C GLU A 373 12.22 13.93 -10.99
N ARG A 374 11.33 14.28 -10.05
CA ARG A 374 9.87 14.15 -10.17
C ARG A 374 9.49 15.39 -10.94
N ASN A 375 8.69 15.23 -12.00
CA ASN A 375 8.30 16.34 -12.87
C ASN A 375 7.75 17.50 -12.04
N LYS A 376 8.58 18.53 -11.82
CA LYS A 376 8.19 19.77 -11.15
C LYS A 376 7.15 20.54 -11.99
N GLU A 377 7.04 20.22 -13.28
CA GLU A 377 6.06 20.81 -14.20
C GLU A 377 4.60 20.43 -13.90
N ASN A 378 4.35 19.39 -13.09
CA ASN A 378 3.00 18.99 -12.66
C ASN A 378 2.65 19.44 -11.23
N LEU A 379 3.39 20.41 -10.68
CA LEU A 379 3.00 21.10 -9.44
C LEU A 379 1.67 21.83 -9.69
N TYR A 380 0.55 21.16 -9.47
CA TYR A 380 -0.73 21.83 -9.31
C TYR A 380 -0.55 22.88 -8.21
N PRO A 381 -0.78 24.17 -8.48
CA PRO A 381 -0.63 25.18 -7.46
C PRO A 381 -1.53 24.80 -6.27
N LEU A 382 -0.91 24.66 -5.10
CA LEU A 382 -1.63 24.50 -3.85
C LEU A 382 -2.47 25.78 -3.67
N PRO A 383 -3.80 25.69 -3.47
CA PRO A 383 -4.58 26.85 -3.07
C PRO A 383 -4.03 27.38 -1.74
N THR A 384 -3.78 28.68 -1.69
CA THR A 384 -3.30 29.42 -0.51
C THR A 384 -4.21 29.18 0.71
N GLU A 385 -3.61 29.04 1.88
CA GLU A 385 -4.25 28.69 3.15
C GLU A 385 -5.35 29.69 3.57
N ASP A 386 -6.52 29.15 3.93
CA ASP A 386 -7.07 29.27 5.29
C ASP A 386 -8.14 28.17 5.48
N LEU A 387 -7.80 27.12 6.24
CA LEU A 387 -8.74 26.03 6.55
C LEU A 387 -8.73 25.69 8.04
N SER A 388 -8.41 26.67 8.89
CA SER A 388 -8.46 26.52 10.35
C SER A 388 -9.89 26.42 10.90
N LYS A 389 -10.94 26.59 10.07
CA LYS A 389 -12.33 26.72 10.55
C LYS A 389 -13.38 25.74 9.99
N GLN A 390 -13.04 24.76 9.15
CA GLN A 390 -14.06 23.86 8.56
C GLN A 390 -13.98 22.38 8.93
N ILE A 391 -13.05 21.97 9.81
CA ILE A 391 -12.97 20.57 10.27
C ILE A 391 -13.67 20.36 11.63
N SER A 392 -14.15 21.41 12.32
CA SER A 392 -14.64 21.28 13.70
C SER A 392 -16.09 20.82 13.90
N LEU A 393 -16.87 20.47 12.86
CA LEU A 393 -18.31 20.20 13.07
C LEU A 393 -18.90 18.94 12.42
N ARG A 394 -18.10 18.01 11.89
CA ARG A 394 -18.59 16.66 11.55
C ARG A 394 -17.55 15.60 11.86
N THR A 395 -17.34 15.35 13.15
CA THR A 395 -16.78 14.09 13.65
C THR A 395 -17.87 13.42 14.50
N ILE A 396 -17.85 12.09 14.52
CA ILE A 396 -18.60 11.17 15.39
C ILE A 396 -19.84 10.52 14.72
N ARG A 397 -19.56 9.54 13.86
CA ARG A 397 -19.88 8.11 14.13
C ARG A 397 -19.21 7.24 13.06
N ILE A 398 -17.94 6.90 13.30
CA ILE A 398 -17.28 5.77 12.64
C ILE A 398 -17.42 4.59 13.60
N LEU A 399 -18.30 3.64 13.26
CA LEU A 399 -18.30 2.31 13.88
C LEU A 399 -17.05 1.59 13.36
N GLY A 400 -15.96 1.67 14.13
CA GLY A 400 -14.66 1.12 13.77
C GLY A 400 -13.63 1.30 14.88
N PHE A 401 -13.72 2.40 15.62
CA PHE A 401 -12.90 2.68 16.81
C PHE A 401 -13.68 2.47 18.11
N SER A 402 -13.60 1.25 18.66
CA SER A 402 -13.86 0.96 20.08
C SER A 402 -13.31 -0.44 20.39
N ALA A 403 -11.99 -0.56 20.48
CA ALA A 403 -11.37 -1.65 21.22
C ALA A 403 -10.22 -1.02 22.00
N ILE A 404 -10.07 -1.41 23.27
CA ILE A 404 -9.16 -0.86 24.29
C ILE A 404 -9.66 0.39 25.04
N LEU A 405 -10.94 0.46 25.44
CA LEU A 405 -11.36 1.36 26.53
C LEU A 405 -12.22 0.74 27.64
N ASP A 406 -12.58 -0.54 27.57
CA ASP A 406 -13.23 -1.23 28.69
C ASP A 406 -12.46 -2.49 29.05
N ASP A 407 -11.45 -2.33 29.90
CA ASP A 407 -10.96 -3.34 30.83
C ASP A 407 -10.64 -2.64 32.15
N LYS A 408 -11.72 -2.21 32.83
CA LYS A 408 -11.72 -2.08 34.29
C LYS A 408 -12.68 -3.13 34.81
N LYS A 409 -12.11 -4.10 35.53
CA LYS A 409 -12.68 -5.30 36.20
C LYS A 409 -12.47 -6.59 35.41
N ILE A 410 -11.35 -7.27 35.68
CA ILE A 410 -11.22 -8.32 36.70
C ILE A 410 -9.78 -8.32 37.20
#